data_AF-A0A0G2UR52-F1
#
_entry.id   AF-A0A0G2UR52-F1
#
_cell.length_a   1.000
_cell.length_b   1.000
_cell.length_c   1.000
_cell.angle_alpha   90.00
_cell.angle_beta   90.00
_cell.angle_gamma   90.00
#
_symmetry.space_group_name_H-M   'P 1'
#
loop_
_entity.id
_entity.type
_entity.pdbx_description
1 polymer ?
#
loop_
_entity_poly.entity_id
_entity_poly.type
_entity_poly.pdbx_seq_one_letter_code
_entity_poly.pdbx_strand_id
1 'polypeptide(L)'
;DIPVCQLSVQSNLDATHHYNLGKALAPLKEEGVLILGSGSSVHPSNSTPGCPNGVAPWAQEFDTWLEQALTSGRYEDVNNYEANAPNWKLAHPWPEHFLPLHVAMGAAGENSKAELIHRSWDHGTLGYASYKFTSS
;
A
#
# COMPACT_ATOMS: atom_id res chain seq x y z
N ASP A 1 13.20 -19.33 -14.97
CA ASP A 1 11.96 -19.24 -14.17
C ASP A 1 12.33 -18.74 -12.78
N ILE A 2 11.36 -18.25 -11.99
CA ILE A 2 11.59 -17.75 -10.63
C ILE A 2 10.66 -18.53 -9.70
N PRO A 3 11.16 -19.25 -8.67
CA PRO A 3 10.32 -19.93 -7.69
C PRO A 3 9.44 -18.94 -6.92
N VAL A 4 8.18 -19.31 -6.66
CA VAL A 4 7.21 -18.44 -5.97
C VAL A 4 6.59 -19.20 -4.79
N CYS A 5 6.53 -18.52 -3.65
CA CYS A 5 5.74 -18.92 -2.50
C CYS A 5 4.63 -17.89 -2.28
N GLN A 6 3.39 -18.36 -2.07
CA GLN A 6 2.25 -17.49 -1.83
C GLN A 6 1.96 -17.41 -0.33
N LEU A 7 1.72 -16.20 0.16
CA LEU A 7 1.33 -15.93 1.54
C LEU A 7 -0.02 -15.19 1.53
N SER A 8 -1.00 -15.75 2.23
CA SER A 8 -2.35 -15.17 2.30
C SER A 8 -2.40 -13.99 3.25
N VAL A 9 -3.18 -12.97 2.89
CA VAL A 9 -3.56 -11.86 3.79
C VAL A 9 -4.53 -12.36 4.86
N GLN A 10 -4.37 -11.88 6.09
CA GLN A 10 -5.29 -12.17 7.19
C GLN A 10 -6.26 -11.00 7.35
N SER A 11 -7.35 -11.01 6.57
CA SER A 11 -8.27 -9.87 6.40
C SER A 11 -8.93 -9.35 7.69
N ASN A 12 -8.95 -10.15 8.75
CA ASN A 12 -9.50 -9.80 10.06
C ASN A 12 -8.47 -9.13 10.99
N LEU A 13 -7.22 -8.96 10.53
CA LEU A 13 -6.12 -8.34 11.28
C LEU A 13 -5.74 -7.00 10.64
N ASP A 14 -5.14 -6.13 11.45
CA ASP A 14 -4.90 -4.73 11.10
C ASP A 14 -3.59 -4.48 10.33
N ALA A 15 -3.37 -3.23 9.96
CA ALA A 15 -2.14 -2.75 9.32
C ALA A 15 -0.88 -3.08 10.13
N THR A 16 -0.92 -2.91 11.45
CA THR A 16 0.21 -3.17 12.35
C THR A 16 0.63 -4.63 12.33
N HIS A 17 -0.33 -5.57 12.33
CA HIS A 17 -0.07 -7.00 12.18
C HIS A 17 0.70 -7.30 10.88
N HIS A 18 0.21 -6.78 9.75
CA HIS A 18 0.82 -7.00 8.44
C HIS A 18 2.20 -6.33 8.32
N TYR A 19 2.40 -5.18 8.93
CA TYR A 19 3.71 -4.54 9.05
C TYR A 19 4.69 -5.40 9.85
N ASN A 20 4.27 -5.93 11.00
CA ASN A 20 5.10 -6.82 11.82
C ASN A 20 5.42 -8.14 11.10
N LEU A 21 4.48 -8.67 10.33
CA LEU A 21 4.72 -9.80 9.44
C LEU A 21 5.82 -9.47 8.41
N GLY A 22 5.74 -8.30 7.78
CA GLY A 22 6.80 -7.77 6.91
C GLY A 22 8.16 -7.73 7.62
N LYS A 23 8.22 -7.19 8.83
CA LYS A 23 9.46 -7.16 9.65
C LYS A 23 10.02 -8.56 9.90
N ALA A 24 9.15 -9.54 10.18
CA ALA A 24 9.58 -10.92 10.38
C ALA A 24 10.13 -11.58 9.09
N LEU A 25 9.67 -11.14 7.92
CA LEU A 25 10.16 -11.61 6.60
C LEU A 25 11.42 -10.86 6.13
N ALA A 26 11.77 -9.72 6.73
CA ALA A 26 12.87 -8.87 6.28
C ALA A 26 14.23 -9.60 6.11
N PRO A 27 14.63 -10.56 6.97
CA PRO A 27 15.90 -11.30 6.79
C PRO A 27 16.00 -12.08 5.47
N LEU A 28 14.87 -12.50 4.88
CA LEU A 28 14.87 -13.26 3.62
C LEU A 28 15.45 -12.45 2.43
N LYS A 29 15.47 -11.12 2.53
CA LYS A 29 16.13 -10.27 1.53
C LYS A 29 17.63 -10.55 1.44
N GLU A 30 18.27 -10.87 2.56
CA GLU A 30 19.70 -11.23 2.62
C GLU A 30 19.97 -12.60 1.98
N GLU A 31 18.93 -13.44 1.87
CA GLU A 31 18.94 -14.73 1.18
C GLU A 31 18.54 -14.61 -0.31
N GLY A 32 18.37 -13.39 -0.83
CA GLY A 32 18.03 -13.16 -2.24
C GLY A 32 16.54 -13.32 -2.58
N VAL A 33 15.65 -13.29 -1.56
CA VAL A 33 14.20 -13.38 -1.76
C VAL A 33 13.61 -11.98 -1.98
N LEU A 34 12.82 -11.83 -3.05
CA LEU A 34 11.99 -10.65 -3.28
C LEU A 34 10.67 -10.76 -2.51
N ILE A 35 10.39 -9.80 -1.64
CA ILE A 35 9.06 -9.65 -1.01
C ILE A 35 8.21 -8.73 -1.89
N LEU A 36 7.08 -9.25 -2.37
CA LEU A 36 6.15 -8.53 -3.24
C LEU A 36 4.75 -8.47 -2.61
N GLY A 37 4.29 -7.26 -2.30
CA GLY A 37 2.91 -7.00 -1.91
C GLY A 37 2.07 -6.63 -3.13
N SER A 38 1.08 -7.45 -3.48
CA SER A 38 0.19 -7.21 -4.62
C SER A 38 -1.19 -6.77 -4.12
N GLY A 39 -1.65 -5.60 -4.55
CA GLY A 39 -2.89 -4.98 -4.08
C GLY A 39 -3.30 -3.78 -4.95
N SER A 40 -3.90 -2.76 -4.34
CA SER A 40 -4.27 -1.51 -5.04
C SER A 40 -4.08 -0.32 -4.11
N SER A 41 -3.60 0.82 -4.64
CA SER A 41 -3.36 2.02 -3.82
C SER A 41 -4.65 2.70 -3.39
N VAL A 42 -5.69 2.62 -4.22
CA VAL A 42 -7.06 3.06 -3.94
C VAL A 42 -8.01 1.99 -4.49
N HIS A 43 -8.87 1.39 -3.68
CA HIS A 43 -9.76 0.30 -4.08
C HIS A 43 -11.18 0.47 -3.48
N PRO A 44 -11.97 1.41 -4.02
CA PRO A 44 -13.25 1.75 -3.45
C PRO A 44 -14.34 0.73 -3.82
N SER A 45 -15.51 0.84 -3.18
CA SER A 45 -16.72 0.16 -3.63
C SER A 45 -17.22 0.77 -4.95
N ASN A 46 -17.86 -0.04 -5.79
CA ASN A 46 -18.53 0.42 -7.03
C ASN A 46 -19.59 1.50 -6.78
N SER A 47 -20.10 1.63 -5.55
CA SER A 47 -21.07 2.65 -5.16
C SER A 47 -20.46 3.98 -4.74
N THR A 48 -19.13 4.09 -4.71
CA THR A 48 -18.47 5.34 -4.32
C THR A 48 -18.64 6.43 -5.40
N PRO A 49 -18.73 7.72 -5.01
CA PRO A 49 -18.89 8.80 -5.98
C PRO A 49 -17.67 8.90 -6.92
N GLY A 50 -17.91 8.77 -8.22
CA GLY A 50 -16.89 9.05 -9.24
C GLY A 50 -16.78 10.54 -9.57
N CYS A 51 -15.98 10.86 -10.59
CA CYS A 51 -15.93 12.16 -11.22
C CYS A 51 -16.20 11.99 -12.73
N PRO A 52 -17.08 12.80 -13.36
CA PRO A 52 -17.35 12.69 -14.79
C PRO A 52 -16.10 12.86 -15.67
N ASN A 53 -15.12 13.64 -15.21
CA ASN A 53 -13.89 13.93 -15.92
C ASN A 53 -12.69 13.70 -15.00
N GLY A 54 -11.92 12.64 -15.26
CA GLY A 54 -10.66 12.37 -14.56
C GLY A 54 -10.84 11.63 -13.23
N VAL A 55 -9.86 11.81 -12.33
CA VAL A 55 -9.79 11.14 -11.03
C VAL A 55 -10.70 11.86 -10.04
N ALA A 56 -11.44 11.09 -9.23
CA ALA A 56 -12.25 11.66 -8.17
C ALA A 56 -11.37 12.39 -7.13
N PRO A 57 -11.72 13.62 -6.69
CA PRO A 57 -10.87 14.39 -5.80
C PRO A 57 -10.49 13.65 -4.52
N TRP A 58 -11.44 12.92 -3.90
CA TRP A 58 -11.19 12.13 -2.70
C TRP A 58 -10.14 11.02 -2.93
N ALA A 59 -10.12 10.42 -4.13
CA ALA A 59 -9.21 9.36 -4.51
C ALA A 59 -7.80 9.93 -4.76
N GLN A 60 -7.74 11.06 -5.47
CA GLN A 60 -6.50 11.79 -5.70
C GLN A 60 -5.86 12.26 -4.39
N GLU A 61 -6.65 12.76 -3.44
CA GLU A 61 -6.17 13.19 -2.12
C GLU A 61 -5.56 12.03 -1.33
N PHE A 62 -6.21 10.86 -1.31
CA PHE A 62 -5.66 9.67 -0.65
C PHE A 62 -4.36 9.20 -1.34
N ASP A 63 -4.35 9.06 -2.67
CA ASP A 63 -3.15 8.62 -3.42
C ASP A 63 -1.96 9.59 -3.24
N THR A 64 -2.24 10.89 -3.22
CA THR A 64 -1.22 11.93 -2.99
C THR A 64 -0.67 11.85 -1.56
N TRP A 65 -1.53 11.71 -0.56
CA TRP A 65 -1.11 11.50 0.83
C TRP A 65 -0.24 10.24 0.97
N LEU A 66 -0.64 9.14 0.32
CA LEU A 66 0.06 7.87 0.37
C LEU A 66 1.46 7.98 -0.26
N GLU A 67 1.56 8.55 -1.46
CA GLU A 67 2.84 8.79 -2.11
C GLU A 67 3.76 9.62 -1.21
N GLN A 68 3.27 10.74 -0.67
CA GLN A 68 4.07 11.61 0.20
C GLN A 68 4.51 10.89 1.48
N ALA A 69 3.63 10.10 2.10
CA ALA A 69 3.96 9.33 3.29
C ALA A 69 5.06 8.30 3.00
N LEU A 70 4.92 7.50 1.94
CA LEU A 70 5.87 6.44 1.59
C LEU A 70 7.23 6.99 1.11
N THR A 71 7.24 8.04 0.29
CA THR A 71 8.47 8.66 -0.22
C THR A 71 9.22 9.45 0.86
N SER A 72 8.53 9.92 1.89
CA SER A 72 9.13 10.61 3.03
C SER A 72 9.45 9.68 4.21
N GLY A 73 9.14 8.39 4.11
CA GLY A 73 9.38 7.40 5.17
C GLY A 73 8.45 7.54 6.39
N ARG A 74 7.28 8.17 6.23
CA ARG A 74 6.26 8.32 7.30
C ARG A 74 5.46 7.03 7.49
N TYR A 75 6.14 5.91 7.78
CA TYR A 75 5.49 4.60 7.84
C TYR A 75 4.53 4.44 9.01
N GLU A 76 4.77 5.16 10.12
CA GLU A 76 3.81 5.22 11.22
C GLU A 76 2.48 5.85 10.76
N ASP A 77 2.54 6.89 9.94
CA ASP A 77 1.33 7.52 9.38
C ASP A 77 0.55 6.55 8.50
N VAL A 78 1.27 5.75 7.70
CA VAL A 78 0.67 4.71 6.84
C VAL A 78 0.09 3.57 7.69
N ASN A 79 0.80 3.08 8.70
CA ASN A 79 0.26 2.05 9.62
C ASN A 79 -0.99 2.53 10.37
N ASN A 80 -1.07 3.82 10.66
CA ASN A 80 -2.21 4.46 11.31
C ASN A 80 -3.11 5.21 10.30
N TYR A 81 -3.23 4.71 9.06
CA TYR A 81 -3.97 5.38 7.98
C TYR A 81 -5.42 5.71 8.35
N GLU A 82 -6.07 4.91 9.19
CA GLU A 82 -7.46 5.18 9.61
C GLU A 82 -7.60 6.50 10.38
N ALA A 83 -6.55 6.95 11.06
CA ALA A 83 -6.51 8.23 11.76
C ALA A 83 -5.91 9.36 10.91
N ASN A 84 -4.98 9.03 10.00
CA ASN A 84 -4.10 10.00 9.36
C ASN A 84 -4.41 10.26 7.87
N ALA A 85 -5.06 9.32 7.20
CA ALA A 85 -5.29 9.39 5.76
C ALA A 85 -6.60 10.10 5.43
N PRO A 86 -6.59 11.08 4.51
CA PRO A 86 -7.81 11.71 4.05
C PRO A 86 -8.64 10.69 3.26
N ASN A 87 -9.96 10.68 3.47
CA ASN A 87 -10.90 9.85 2.69
C ASN A 87 -10.62 8.33 2.73
N TRP A 88 -9.89 7.82 3.73
CA TRP A 88 -9.49 6.42 3.77
C TRP A 88 -10.66 5.44 3.63
N LYS A 89 -11.81 5.76 4.24
CA LYS A 89 -12.99 4.89 4.22
C LYS A 89 -13.64 4.83 2.83
N LEU A 90 -13.46 5.88 2.02
CA LEU A 90 -13.86 5.86 0.61
C LEU A 90 -12.85 5.09 -0.23
N ALA A 91 -11.56 5.31 0.02
CA ALA A 91 -10.46 4.64 -0.70
C ALA A 91 -10.42 3.13 -0.46
N HIS A 92 -10.68 2.69 0.76
CA HIS A 92 -10.67 1.29 1.17
C HIS A 92 -11.82 1.03 2.16
N PRO A 93 -13.06 0.85 1.69
CA PRO A 93 -14.18 0.45 2.55
C PRO A 93 -13.87 -0.85 3.31
N TRP A 94 -13.14 -1.73 2.61
CA TRP A 94 -12.49 -2.94 3.09
C TRP A 94 -10.99 -2.86 2.78
N PRO A 95 -10.09 -3.10 3.76
CA PRO A 95 -8.67 -2.80 3.59
C PRO A 95 -7.84 -3.91 2.96
N GLU A 96 -8.41 -5.07 2.58
CA GLU A 96 -7.66 -6.24 2.12
C GLU A 96 -6.74 -5.98 0.92
N HIS A 97 -7.12 -5.05 0.04
CA HIS A 97 -6.29 -4.65 -1.10
C HIS A 97 -5.17 -3.67 -0.72
N PHE A 98 -5.23 -3.11 0.49
CA PHE A 98 -4.24 -2.19 1.04
C PHE A 98 -3.24 -2.91 1.99
N LEU A 99 -3.69 -3.92 2.74
CA LEU A 99 -2.87 -4.68 3.69
C LEU A 99 -1.55 -5.25 3.11
N PRO A 100 -1.46 -5.71 1.85
CA PRO A 100 -0.20 -6.14 1.24
C PRO A 100 0.90 -5.06 1.25
N LEU A 101 0.55 -3.77 1.18
CA LEU A 101 1.50 -2.67 1.25
C LEU A 101 2.24 -2.67 2.60
N HIS A 102 1.54 -2.95 3.69
CA HIS A 102 2.12 -2.95 5.03
C HIS A 102 3.16 -4.06 5.18
N VAL A 103 2.94 -5.23 4.56
CA VAL A 103 3.95 -6.31 4.53
C VAL A 103 5.21 -5.87 3.78
N ALA A 104 5.07 -5.27 2.60
CA ALA A 104 6.20 -4.76 1.82
C ALA A 104 6.96 -3.66 2.58
N MET A 105 6.24 -2.75 3.23
CA MET A 105 6.78 -1.66 4.04
C MET A 105 7.55 -2.19 5.26
N GLY A 106 7.01 -3.18 5.97
CA GLY A 106 7.67 -3.81 7.11
C GLY A 106 8.92 -4.59 6.70
N ALA A 107 8.86 -5.28 5.56
CA ALA A 107 10.01 -6.01 5.02
C ALA A 107 11.11 -5.05 4.52
N ALA A 108 10.75 -3.86 4.07
CA ALA A 108 11.70 -2.86 3.62
C ALA A 108 12.59 -2.33 4.77
N GLY A 109 12.03 -2.18 5.97
CA GLY A 109 12.71 -1.72 7.18
C GLY A 109 12.53 -0.23 7.45
N GLU A 110 12.69 0.18 8.70
CA GLU A 110 12.28 1.51 9.23
C GLU A 110 12.98 2.71 8.60
N ASN A 111 14.19 2.53 8.04
CA ASN A 111 14.96 3.60 7.38
C ASN A 111 14.79 3.62 5.84
N SER A 112 14.00 2.70 5.29
CA SER A 112 13.75 2.66 3.85
C SER A 112 12.82 3.80 3.42
N LYS A 113 12.90 4.15 2.15
CA LYS A 113 11.94 5.03 1.48
C LYS A 113 11.41 4.34 0.24
N ALA A 114 10.20 4.69 -0.14
CA ALA A 114 9.63 4.24 -1.40
C ALA A 114 10.02 5.18 -2.56
N GLU A 115 10.16 4.59 -3.74
CA GLU A 115 10.15 5.26 -5.03
C GLU A 115 8.84 4.87 -5.74
N LEU A 116 8.07 5.86 -6.20
CA LEU A 116 6.93 5.60 -7.08
C LEU A 116 7.45 5.19 -8.45
N ILE A 117 7.17 3.95 -8.85
CA ILE A 117 7.66 3.40 -10.13
C ILE A 117 6.57 3.31 -11.21
N HIS A 118 5.29 3.39 -10.82
CA HIS A 118 4.16 3.39 -11.74
C HIS A 118 2.95 4.04 -11.10
N ARG A 119 2.13 4.73 -11.91
CA ARG A 119 0.81 5.25 -11.52
C ARG A 119 -0.14 5.14 -12.70
N SER A 120 -1.29 4.52 -12.46
CA SER A 120 -2.42 4.53 -13.37
C SER A 120 -3.72 4.46 -12.60
N TRP A 121 -4.80 4.84 -13.28
CA TRP A 121 -6.15 4.88 -12.73
C TRP A 121 -7.10 4.12 -13.66
N ASP A 122 -8.05 3.41 -13.06
CA ASP A 122 -9.21 2.88 -13.75
C ASP A 122 -10.50 3.53 -13.22
N HIS A 123 -11.40 3.86 -14.13
CA HIS A 123 -12.64 4.60 -13.89
C HIS A 123 -12.52 5.89 -13.06
N GLY A 124 -11.31 6.44 -12.91
CA GLY A 124 -11.04 7.61 -12.09
C GLY A 124 -11.17 7.39 -10.58
N THR A 125 -11.31 6.14 -10.11
CA THR A 125 -11.54 5.82 -8.69
C THR A 125 -10.70 4.64 -8.19
N LEU A 126 -10.24 3.77 -9.08
CA LEU A 126 -9.38 2.61 -8.77
C LEU A 126 -7.92 2.95 -9.12
N GLY A 127 -7.03 2.92 -8.12
CA GLY A 127 -5.65 3.37 -8.22
C GLY A 127 -4.64 2.22 -8.20
N TYR A 128 -3.66 2.26 -9.11
CA TYR A 128 -2.61 1.23 -9.26
C TYR A 128 -1.20 1.80 -9.05
N ALA A 129 -1.04 2.71 -8.08
CA ALA A 129 0.30 3.18 -7.74
C ALA A 129 1.17 2.01 -7.25
N SER A 130 2.37 1.90 -7.81
CA SER A 130 3.33 0.85 -7.47
C SER A 130 4.60 1.47 -6.92
N TYR A 131 5.12 0.89 -5.84
CA TYR A 131 6.24 1.42 -5.10
C TYR A 131 7.38 0.41 -5.01
N LYS A 132 8.59 0.88 -5.24
CA LYS A 132 9.83 0.13 -4.98
C LYS A 132 10.45 0.65 -3.69
N PHE A 133 10.75 -0.24 -2.76
CA PHE A 133 11.44 0.10 -1.54
C PHE A 133 12.92 -0.22 -1.68
N THR A 134 13.78 0.79 -1.50
CA THR A 134 15.23 0.58 -1.44
C THR A 134 15.65 0.51 0.02
N SER A 135 16.40 -0.53 0.38
CA SER A 135 17.08 -0.58 1.67
C SER A 135 18.16 0.51 1.65
N SER A 136 18.30 1.25 2.76
CA SER A 136 19.42 2.19 2.96
C SER A 136 20.75 1.44 3.08
#